data_AF-A0A9P0B069-F1
#
_entry.id   AF-A0A9P0B069-F1
#
_cell.length_a   1.000
_cell.length_b   1.000
_cell.length_c   1.000
_cell.angle_alpha   90.00
_cell.angle_beta   90.00
_cell.angle_gamma   90.00
#
_symmetry.space_group_name_H-M   'P 1'
#
loop_
_entity.id
_entity.type
_entity.pdbx_description
1 polymer ?
#
loop_
_entity_poly.entity_id
_entity_poly.type
_entity_poly.pdbx_seq_one_letter_code
_entity_poly.pdbx_strand_id
1 'polypeptide(L)'
;MQNTSQFIYRTKLISKSFLFQGLENEMTSLSDIMAKVDNALEQHNIDSSSCMQRIVCSYVNEAQKNIKTGESNTMDEFIYGLTNNSLFGYMLDGSTIKQAIDMGKSGDAEKCGSLYAKCPVSRENIAKVVSSLLPA
;
A
#
# COMPACT_ATOMS: atom_id res chain seq x y z
N MET A 1 -44.39 25.87 -28.69
CA MET A 1 -43.82 25.85 -27.32
C MET A 1 -42.83 24.69 -27.25
N GLN A 2 -41.54 24.98 -27.47
CA GLN A 2 -40.50 23.94 -27.49
C GLN A 2 -40.29 23.40 -26.07
N ASN A 3 -40.32 22.07 -25.98
CA ASN A 3 -40.47 21.29 -24.78
C ASN A 3 -39.25 21.46 -23.85
N THR A 4 -39.37 22.36 -22.88
CA THR A 4 -38.36 22.71 -21.87
C THR A 4 -37.80 21.50 -21.13
N SER A 5 -38.57 20.41 -21.04
CA SER A 5 -38.13 19.14 -20.45
C SER A 5 -36.96 18.51 -21.23
N GLN A 6 -37.01 18.52 -22.57
CA GLN A 6 -36.00 17.85 -23.41
C GLN A 6 -34.64 18.57 -23.38
N PHE A 7 -34.64 19.89 -23.17
CA PHE A 7 -33.43 20.70 -23.04
C PHE A 7 -32.69 20.36 -21.74
N ILE A 8 -33.41 20.26 -20.61
CA ILE A 8 -32.83 19.95 -19.29
C ILE A 8 -32.19 18.55 -19.28
N TYR A 9 -32.82 17.55 -19.92
CA TYR A 9 -32.25 16.20 -20.01
C TYR A 9 -30.93 16.17 -20.81
N ARG A 10 -30.85 16.92 -21.91
CA ARG A 10 -29.61 17.03 -22.70
C ARG A 10 -28.50 17.74 -21.93
N THR A 11 -28.81 18.80 -21.20
CA THR A 11 -27.81 19.50 -20.38
C THR A 11 -27.27 18.64 -19.24
N LYS A 12 -28.12 17.82 -18.60
CA LYS A 12 -27.69 16.83 -17.59
C LYS A 12 -26.78 15.75 -18.17
N LEU A 13 -27.08 15.25 -19.37
CA LEU A 13 -26.25 14.25 -20.07
C LEU A 13 -24.86 14.81 -20.38
N ILE A 14 -24.78 16.02 -20.94
CA ILE A 14 -23.50 16.68 -21.26
C ILE A 14 -22.67 16.93 -19.99
N SER A 15 -23.30 17.35 -18.89
CA SER A 15 -22.61 17.54 -17.61
C SER A 15 -22.09 16.21 -17.04
N LYS A 16 -22.80 15.10 -17.24
CA LYS A 16 -22.37 13.76 -16.80
C LYS A 16 -21.18 13.23 -17.60
N SER A 17 -21.13 13.45 -18.92
CA SER A 17 -19.96 13.10 -19.74
C SER A 17 -18.73 13.92 -19.38
N PHE A 18 -18.89 15.21 -19.08
CA PHE A 18 -17.78 16.07 -18.65
C PHE A 18 -17.22 15.63 -17.29
N LEU A 19 -18.09 15.21 -16.36
CA LEU A 19 -17.68 14.67 -15.06
C LEU A 19 -16.96 13.31 -15.19
N PHE A 20 -17.38 12.47 -16.13
CA PHE A 20 -16.73 11.19 -16.44
C PHE A 20 -15.34 11.41 -17.06
N GLN A 21 -15.22 12.35 -17.99
CA GLN A 21 -13.96 12.70 -18.64
C GLN A 21 -12.97 13.37 -17.67
N GLY A 22 -13.45 14.13 -16.67
CA GLY A 22 -12.63 14.64 -15.58
C GLY A 22 -12.08 13.54 -14.68
N LEU A 23 -12.92 12.55 -14.34
CA LEU A 23 -12.52 11.38 -13.55
C LEU A 23 -11.53 10.49 -14.30
N GLU A 24 -11.72 10.28 -15.60
CA GLU A 24 -10.79 9.52 -16.45
C GLU A 24 -9.43 10.21 -16.54
N ASN A 25 -9.37 11.54 -16.66
CA ASN A 25 -8.10 12.29 -16.67
C ASN A 25 -7.36 12.20 -15.33
N GLU A 26 -8.09 12.31 -14.19
CA GLU A 26 -7.52 12.14 -12.85
C GLU A 26 -7.01 10.70 -12.64
N MET A 27 -7.78 9.69 -13.04
CA MET A 27 -7.40 8.28 -12.93
C MET A 27 -6.22 7.91 -13.86
N THR A 28 -6.13 8.54 -15.03
CA THR A 28 -4.97 8.41 -15.93
C THR A 28 -3.73 9.01 -15.27
N SER A 29 -3.85 10.20 -14.68
CA SER A 29 -2.76 10.85 -13.93
C SER A 29 -2.28 10.02 -12.72
N LEU A 30 -3.20 9.41 -11.98
CA LEU A 30 -2.89 8.52 -10.86
C LEU A 30 -2.23 7.22 -11.31
N SER A 31 -2.70 6.64 -12.42
CA SER A 31 -2.10 5.44 -13.03
C SER A 31 -0.70 5.71 -13.56
N ASP A 32 -0.46 6.88 -14.15
CA ASP A 32 0.86 7.33 -14.61
C ASP A 32 1.83 7.54 -13.44
N ILE A 33 1.35 8.08 -12.32
CA ILE A 33 2.14 8.20 -11.09
C ILE A 33 2.50 6.82 -10.54
N MET A 34 1.53 5.90 -10.47
CA MET A 34 1.77 4.52 -10.03
C MET A 34 2.76 3.80 -10.95
N ALA A 35 2.62 3.95 -12.26
CA ALA A 35 3.57 3.39 -13.23
C ALA A 35 4.98 3.98 -13.08
N LYS A 36 5.12 5.27 -12.72
CA LYS A 36 6.42 5.89 -12.42
C LYS A 36 7.03 5.37 -11.13
N VAL A 37 6.22 5.12 -10.10
CA VAL A 37 6.65 4.47 -8.86
C VAL A 37 7.17 3.07 -9.16
N ASP A 38 6.41 2.26 -9.89
CA ASP A 38 6.80 0.90 -10.27
C ASP A 38 8.11 0.88 -11.08
N ASN A 39 8.23 1.77 -12.08
CA ASN A 39 9.46 1.91 -12.86
C ASN A 39 10.66 2.38 -12.02
N ALA A 40 10.48 3.31 -11.08
CA ALA A 40 11.55 3.77 -10.21
C ALA A 40 12.03 2.68 -9.24
N LEU A 41 11.12 1.79 -8.82
CA LEU A 41 11.44 0.64 -7.98
C LEU A 41 12.16 -0.47 -8.77
N GLU A 42 11.74 -0.75 -10.01
CA GLU A 42 12.40 -1.70 -10.92
C GLU A 42 13.81 -1.24 -11.33
N GLN A 43 13.99 0.05 -11.66
CA GLN A 43 15.28 0.60 -12.10
C GLN A 43 16.39 0.51 -11.04
N HIS A 44 16.05 0.32 -9.77
CA HIS A 44 17.00 0.20 -8.68
C HIS A 44 17.25 -1.23 -8.20
N ASN A 45 16.75 -2.27 -8.90
CA ASN A 45 16.86 -3.68 -8.49
C ASN A 45 16.39 -3.90 -7.03
N ILE A 46 15.43 -3.10 -6.57
CA ILE A 46 14.83 -3.29 -5.26
C ILE A 46 13.84 -4.42 -5.45
N ASP A 47 14.08 -5.54 -4.77
CA ASP A 47 13.17 -6.66 -4.78
C ASP A 47 11.91 -6.25 -4.00
N SER A 48 10.92 -5.68 -4.71
CA SER A 48 9.67 -5.16 -4.14
C SER A 48 8.96 -6.19 -3.27
N SER A 49 9.16 -7.49 -3.57
CA SER A 49 8.68 -8.60 -2.76
C SER A 49 9.34 -8.66 -1.37
N SER A 50 10.65 -8.47 -1.30
CA SER A 50 11.43 -8.41 -0.04
C SER A 50 11.09 -7.16 0.76
N CYS A 51 10.79 -6.04 0.10
CA CYS A 51 10.33 -4.83 0.77
C CYS A 51 8.95 -4.97 1.38
N MET A 52 8.01 -5.60 0.67
CA MET A 52 6.68 -5.85 1.21
C MET A 52 6.74 -6.81 2.39
N GLN A 53 7.55 -7.86 2.31
CA GLN A 53 7.79 -8.78 3.43
C GLN A 53 8.39 -8.05 4.65
N ARG A 54 9.35 -7.14 4.45
CA ARG A 54 9.91 -6.30 5.51
C ARG A 54 8.85 -5.46 6.21
N ILE A 55 8.02 -4.79 5.42
CA ILE A 55 6.94 -3.94 5.94
C ILE A 55 5.98 -4.77 6.76
N VAL A 56 5.49 -5.89 6.21
CA VAL A 56 4.57 -6.80 6.92
C VAL A 56 5.19 -7.29 8.22
N CYS A 57 6.44 -7.75 8.21
CA CYS A 57 7.14 -8.20 9.41
C CYS A 57 7.21 -7.11 10.47
N SER A 58 7.64 -5.90 10.08
CA SER A 58 7.76 -4.75 10.99
C SER A 58 6.43 -4.33 11.59
N TYR A 59 5.37 -4.23 10.78
CA TYR A 59 4.04 -3.84 11.29
C TYR A 59 3.45 -4.87 12.24
N VAL A 60 3.60 -6.16 11.93
CA VAL A 60 3.16 -7.23 12.84
C VAL A 60 3.95 -7.19 14.14
N ASN A 61 5.26 -6.94 14.08
CA ASN A 61 6.10 -6.81 15.27
C ASN A 61 5.70 -5.62 16.14
N GLU A 62 5.47 -4.46 15.51
CA GLU A 62 5.05 -3.24 16.20
C GLU A 62 3.67 -3.39 16.82
N ALA A 63 2.70 -3.94 16.08
CA ALA A 63 1.37 -4.24 16.63
C ALA A 63 1.45 -5.19 17.84
N GLN A 64 2.27 -6.24 17.76
CA GLN A 64 2.52 -7.17 18.86
C GLN A 64 3.16 -6.48 20.07
N LYS A 65 4.10 -5.56 19.83
CA LYS A 65 4.75 -4.78 20.88
C LYS A 65 3.77 -3.82 21.54
N ASN A 66 3.03 -3.03 20.75
CA ASN A 66 2.09 -2.03 21.24
C ASN A 66 0.95 -2.66 22.04
N ILE A 67 0.46 -3.84 21.62
CA ILE A 67 -0.53 -4.60 22.40
C ILE A 67 0.05 -5.08 23.74
N LYS A 68 1.32 -5.52 23.76
CA LYS A 68 1.98 -5.94 25.01
C LYS A 68 2.27 -4.77 25.94
N THR A 69 2.58 -3.58 25.41
CA THR A 69 2.85 -2.37 26.20
C THR A 69 1.59 -1.60 26.58
N GLY A 70 0.43 -1.95 26.01
CA GLY A 70 -0.83 -1.23 26.22
C GLY A 70 -0.94 0.09 25.45
N GLU A 71 -0.08 0.30 24.46
CA GLU A 71 -0.04 1.49 23.59
C GLU A 71 -0.68 1.22 22.21
N SER A 72 -1.43 0.12 22.07
CA SER A 72 -2.04 -0.27 20.81
C SER A 72 -3.14 0.67 20.35
N ASN A 73 -3.12 0.99 19.06
CA ASN A 73 -4.22 1.67 18.38
C ASN A 73 -5.14 0.66 17.65
N THR A 74 -6.22 1.16 17.05
CA THR A 74 -7.20 0.33 16.32
C THR A 74 -6.59 -0.46 15.15
N MET A 75 -5.55 0.08 14.49
CA MET A 75 -4.85 -0.66 13.44
C MET A 75 -3.98 -1.77 14.00
N ASP A 76 -3.32 -1.55 15.14
CA ASP A 76 -2.53 -2.59 15.82
C ASP A 76 -3.44 -3.76 16.24
N GLU A 77 -4.62 -3.46 16.80
CA GLU A 77 -5.63 -4.46 17.16
C GLU A 77 -6.13 -5.23 15.95
N PHE A 78 -6.43 -4.54 14.85
CA PHE A 78 -6.84 -5.16 13.59
C PHE A 78 -5.76 -6.08 13.02
N ILE A 79 -4.51 -5.60 12.94
CA ILE A 79 -3.37 -6.36 12.43
C ILE A 79 -3.14 -7.59 13.32
N TYR A 80 -3.18 -7.43 14.64
CA TYR A 80 -3.04 -8.53 15.58
C TYR A 80 -4.15 -9.57 15.42
N GLY A 81 -5.41 -9.13 15.33
CA GLY A 81 -6.56 -10.01 15.13
C GLY A 81 -6.50 -10.77 13.80
N LEU A 82 -6.15 -10.08 12.72
CA LEU A 82 -6.01 -10.68 11.40
C LEU A 82 -4.87 -11.68 11.37
N THR A 83 -3.70 -11.31 11.88
CA THR A 83 -2.51 -12.16 11.81
C THR A 83 -2.58 -13.36 12.74
N ASN A 84 -3.25 -13.25 13.88
CA ASN A 84 -3.50 -14.37 14.79
C ASN A 84 -4.70 -15.25 14.38
N ASN A 85 -5.41 -14.90 13.30
CA ASN A 85 -6.51 -15.71 12.78
C ASN A 85 -5.98 -16.95 12.04
N SER A 86 -6.47 -18.13 12.43
CA SER A 86 -6.03 -19.41 11.83
C SER A 86 -6.45 -19.58 10.37
N LEU A 87 -7.62 -19.06 9.97
CA LEU A 87 -8.08 -19.07 8.59
C LEU A 87 -7.20 -18.18 7.71
N PHE A 88 -6.82 -16.99 8.19
CA PHE A 88 -5.90 -16.11 7.49
C PHE A 88 -4.51 -16.75 7.35
N GLY A 89 -4.02 -17.39 8.41
CA GLY A 89 -2.77 -18.15 8.39
C GLY A 89 -2.79 -19.32 7.39
N TYR A 90 -3.92 -20.03 7.26
CA TYR A 90 -4.11 -21.10 6.29
C TYR A 90 -4.17 -20.58 4.85
N MET A 91 -4.86 -19.45 4.62
CA MET A 91 -4.95 -18.83 3.30
C MET A 91 -3.59 -18.38 2.77
N LEU A 92 -2.70 -17.96 3.66
CA LEU A 92 -1.34 -17.52 3.33
C LEU A 92 -0.32 -18.67 3.38
N ASP A 93 -0.75 -19.91 3.61
CA ASP A 93 0.17 -21.02 3.75
C ASP A 93 0.96 -21.27 2.45
N GLY A 94 2.26 -21.50 2.59
CA GLY A 94 3.19 -21.56 1.45
C GLY A 94 3.61 -20.22 0.83
N SER A 95 3.07 -19.08 1.30
CA SER A 95 3.50 -17.76 0.85
C SER A 95 4.69 -17.20 1.65
N THR A 96 5.41 -16.25 1.05
CA THR A 96 6.45 -15.50 1.76
C THR A 96 5.87 -14.49 2.76
N ILE A 97 4.60 -14.09 2.61
CA ILE A 97 3.91 -13.19 3.54
C ILE A 97 3.68 -13.90 4.87
N LYS A 98 3.30 -15.18 4.84
CA LYS A 98 3.18 -15.99 6.07
C LYS A 98 4.48 -16.01 6.86
N GLN A 99 5.61 -16.21 6.18
CA GLN A 99 6.92 -16.20 6.84
C GLN A 99 7.22 -14.84 7.48
N ALA A 100 6.89 -13.73 6.80
CA ALA A 100 7.04 -12.39 7.35
C ALA A 100 6.15 -12.15 8.59
N ILE A 101 4.91 -12.62 8.56
CA ILE A 101 3.98 -12.55 9.69
C ILE A 101 4.51 -13.36 10.89
N ASP A 102 4.91 -14.62 10.65
CA ASP A 102 5.40 -15.51 11.70
C ASP A 102 6.69 -14.96 12.33
N MET A 103 7.56 -14.35 11.52
CA MET A 103 8.75 -13.66 12.00
C MET A 103 8.41 -12.40 12.80
N GLY A 104 7.46 -11.57 12.34
CA GLY A 104 7.01 -10.38 13.06
C GLY A 104 6.43 -10.71 14.44
N LYS A 105 5.67 -11.82 14.53
CA LYS A 105 5.12 -12.33 15.79
C LYS A 105 6.17 -12.79 16.81
N SER A 106 7.38 -13.15 16.36
CA SER A 106 8.46 -13.58 17.25
C SER A 106 8.91 -12.49 18.23
N GLY A 107 8.50 -11.23 18.01
CA GLY A 107 8.76 -10.11 18.93
C GLY A 107 10.17 -9.52 18.79
N ASP A 108 10.94 -9.96 17.81
CA ASP A 108 12.31 -9.54 17.58
C ASP A 108 12.40 -8.61 16.36
N ALA A 109 12.42 -7.30 16.63
CA ALA A 109 12.44 -6.27 15.59
C ALA A 109 13.72 -6.32 14.74
N GLU A 110 14.85 -6.74 15.32
CA GLU A 110 16.11 -6.88 14.59
C GLU A 110 16.05 -8.02 13.56
N LYS A 111 15.26 -9.06 13.82
CA LYS A 111 15.03 -10.14 12.85
C LYS A 111 14.32 -9.66 11.59
N CYS A 112 13.32 -8.78 11.68
CA CYS A 112 12.67 -8.21 10.49
C CYS A 112 13.65 -7.38 9.64
N GLY A 113 14.53 -6.60 10.27
CA GLY A 113 15.54 -5.80 9.58
C GLY A 113 16.66 -6.64 8.94
N SER A 114 17.10 -7.69 9.62
CA SER A 114 18.19 -8.58 9.18
C SER A 114 17.75 -9.61 8.14
N LEU A 115 16.55 -10.22 8.28
CA LEU A 115 16.02 -11.14 7.26
C LEU A 115 15.73 -10.44 5.93
N TYR A 116 15.25 -9.20 5.99
CA TYR A 116 14.87 -8.44 4.80
C TYR A 116 15.85 -7.29 4.49
N ALA A 117 17.14 -7.53 4.75
CA ALA A 117 18.23 -6.58 4.48
C ALA A 117 18.37 -6.23 2.98
N LYS A 118 17.84 -7.08 2.08
CA LYS A 118 17.73 -6.83 0.63
C LYS A 118 16.73 -5.76 0.25
N CYS A 119 15.88 -5.31 1.19
CA CYS A 119 15.08 -4.12 1.00
C CYS A 119 15.84 -2.91 1.61
N PRO A 120 16.46 -2.06 0.79
CA PRO A 120 17.25 -0.96 1.28
C PRO A 120 16.31 0.23 1.50
N VAL A 121 15.44 0.15 2.50
CA VAL A 121 14.71 1.34 2.98
C VAL A 121 15.67 2.17 3.82
N SER A 122 16.73 2.67 3.20
CA SER A 122 17.63 3.66 3.80
C SER A 122 17.10 5.06 3.48
N ARG A 123 17.40 6.04 4.33
CA ARG A 123 16.94 7.43 4.14
C ARG A 123 17.36 7.97 2.76
N GLU A 124 18.49 7.49 2.25
CA GLU A 124 19.01 7.87 0.93
C GLU A 124 18.15 7.32 -0.23
N ASN A 125 17.56 6.14 -0.07
CA ASN A 125 16.71 5.54 -1.11
C ASN A 125 15.28 6.08 -1.08
N ILE A 126 14.75 6.42 0.11
CA ILE A 126 13.48 7.16 0.21
C ILE A 126 13.63 8.54 -0.43
N ALA A 127 14.74 9.25 -0.17
CA ALA A 127 15.00 10.54 -0.79
C ALA A 127 15.09 10.44 -2.32
N LYS A 128 15.68 9.36 -2.85
CA LYS A 128 15.73 9.10 -4.29
C LYS A 128 14.34 8.84 -4.87
N VAL A 129 13.54 7.94 -4.28
CA VAL A 129 12.17 7.67 -4.74
C VAL A 129 11.29 8.93 -4.67
N VAL A 130 11.40 9.71 -3.59
CA VAL A 130 10.68 10.99 -3.45
C VAL A 130 11.16 12.00 -4.49
N SER A 131 12.47 12.08 -4.76
CA SER A 131 13.01 12.98 -5.79
C SER A 131 12.60 12.59 -7.21
N SER A 132 12.37 11.30 -7.48
CA SER A 132 11.84 10.80 -8.77
C SER A 132 10.36 11.11 -8.97
N LEU A 133 9.64 11.49 -7.90
CA LEU A 133 8.22 11.85 -7.92
C LEU A 133 7.99 13.37 -7.91
N LEU A 134 9.03 14.16 -7.62
CA LEU A 134 8.96 15.60 -7.75
C LEU A 134 9.16 15.98 -9.22
N PRO A 135 8.25 16.78 -9.82
CA PRO A 135 8.54 17.39 -11.11
C PRO A 135 9.76 18.32 -10.96
N ALA A 136 10.68 18.25 -11.93
CA ALA A 136 11.84 19.14 -12.02
C ALA A 136 11.43 20.61 -12.19
#